data_AF-G0PED7-F1
#
_entry.id   AF-G0PED7-F1
#
_cell.length_a   1.000
_cell.length_b   1.000
_cell.length_c   1.000
_cell.angle_alpha   90.00
_cell.angle_beta   90.00
_cell.angle_gamma   90.00
#
_symmetry.space_group_name_H-M   'P 1'
#
loop_
_entity.id
_entity.type
_entity.pdbx_description
1 polymer ?
#
loop_
_entity_poly.entity_id
_entity_poly.type
_entity_poly.pdbx_seq_one_letter_code
_entity_poly.pdbx_strand_id
1 'polypeptide(L)'
;MAGLGLRFKKVRRISAIEDRPDVGKRRWRYLVEKALANNDNPWFIGYDETWIHPGMGSDFEWQYENGTEYQKARMCDNEHPVPGPSKPKDKGDRCIVLGMVSEDGLLKESIECIISGKSAGQQLEDYHSEMNGETYRKYMERMVPIIAQKAAAKGRNAYVLEDNAPYHSMTRDKPPTTATRRPQLIEWLQNHQVPFDEKWNMKELRVVANTFIAQNGGKAEFRVYEMDEWADEVWGVRFIRLPPYHCHWNPIEFLWANLKSHLRRLGDSEDKLDI
;
A
#
# COMPACT_ATOMS: atom_id res chain seq x y z
N MET A 1 13.99 -35.32 28.35
CA MET A 1 13.22 -35.78 27.18
C MET A 1 13.09 -34.62 26.22
N ALA A 2 13.74 -34.67 25.05
CA ALA A 2 13.40 -33.77 23.97
C ALA A 2 12.00 -34.19 23.47
N GLY A 3 11.01 -33.30 23.54
CA GLY A 3 9.66 -33.60 23.04
C GLY A 3 9.66 -33.91 21.54
N LEU A 4 8.49 -34.25 20.99
CA LEU A 4 8.27 -34.62 19.57
C LEU A 4 8.68 -33.54 18.53
N GLY A 5 9.36 -32.47 18.94
CA GLY A 5 9.78 -31.38 18.08
C GLY A 5 8.66 -30.45 17.64
N LEU A 6 7.42 -30.68 18.04
CA LEU A 6 6.28 -29.82 17.72
C LEU A 6 6.26 -28.58 18.62
N ARG A 7 6.20 -27.39 18.00
CA ARG A 7 6.00 -26.11 18.68
C ARG A 7 4.83 -25.35 18.04
N PHE A 8 3.94 -24.82 18.88
CA PHE A 8 2.91 -23.90 18.44
C PHE A 8 3.54 -22.53 18.18
N LYS A 9 3.63 -22.12 16.91
CA LYS A 9 4.29 -20.87 16.50
C LYS A 9 3.61 -20.21 15.31
N LYS A 10 3.88 -18.91 15.13
CA LYS A 10 3.34 -18.13 14.01
C LYS A 10 3.84 -18.69 12.67
N VAL A 11 2.94 -18.87 11.72
CA VAL A 11 3.26 -19.28 10.34
C VAL A 11 4.05 -18.16 9.67
N ARG A 12 5.31 -18.43 9.33
CA ARG A 12 6.17 -17.50 8.59
C ARG A 12 6.30 -17.98 7.15
N ARG A 13 5.68 -17.27 6.21
CA ARG A 13 5.82 -17.54 4.77
C ARG A 13 6.99 -16.81 4.11
N ILE A 14 7.49 -15.75 4.74
CA ILE A 14 8.62 -14.95 4.24
C ILE A 14 9.65 -14.92 5.37
N SER A 15 10.83 -15.49 5.10
CA SER A 15 11.93 -15.65 6.06
C SER A 15 13.03 -14.60 5.89
N ALA A 16 13.14 -13.98 4.71
CA ALA A 16 14.07 -12.90 4.41
C ALA A 16 13.46 -11.95 3.36
N ILE A 17 13.72 -10.65 3.50
CA ILE A 17 13.46 -9.65 2.47
C ILE A 17 14.81 -9.31 1.85
N GLU A 18 15.04 -9.76 0.63
CA GLU A 18 16.17 -9.29 -0.18
C GLU A 18 15.69 -8.11 -1.02
N ASP A 19 16.22 -6.91 -0.74
CA ASP A 19 15.92 -5.73 -1.53
C ASP A 19 16.65 -5.81 -2.86
N ARG A 20 15.89 -5.94 -3.95
CA ARG A 20 16.42 -5.64 -5.28
C ARG A 20 16.97 -4.20 -5.29
N PRO A 21 18.02 -3.89 -6.08
CA PRO A 21 18.61 -2.55 -6.11
C PRO A 21 17.61 -1.42 -6.35
N ASP A 22 16.57 -1.66 -7.16
CA ASP A 22 15.50 -0.70 -7.41
C ASP A 22 14.61 -0.44 -6.18
N VAL A 23 14.35 -1.47 -5.36
CA VAL A 23 13.63 -1.36 -4.08
C VAL A 23 14.51 -0.65 -3.04
N GLY A 24 15.80 -1.00 -2.97
CA GLY A 24 16.77 -0.34 -2.10
C GLY A 24 16.87 1.18 -2.35
N LYS A 25 16.82 1.60 -3.62
CA LYS A 25 16.78 3.02 -3.99
C LYS A 25 15.50 3.71 -3.51
N ARG A 26 14.34 3.09 -3.67
CA ARG A 26 13.05 3.63 -3.16
C ARG A 26 13.05 3.74 -1.64
N ARG A 27 13.64 2.75 -0.96
CA ARG A 27 13.86 2.79 0.47
C ARG A 27 14.72 3.96 0.89
N TRP A 28 15.86 4.17 0.24
CA TRP A 28 16.70 5.34 0.55
C TRP A 28 15.94 6.65 0.40
N ARG A 29 15.14 6.81 -0.67
CA ARG A 29 14.31 8.01 -0.89
C ARG A 29 13.29 8.24 0.22
N TYR A 30 12.51 7.20 0.53
CA TYR A 30 11.55 7.26 1.63
C TYR A 30 12.21 7.71 2.93
N LEU A 31 13.39 7.17 3.26
CA LEU A 31 14.10 7.54 4.47
C LEU A 31 14.57 9.00 4.47
N VAL A 32 15.02 9.52 3.32
CA VAL A 32 15.39 10.93 3.16
C VAL A 32 14.16 11.83 3.29
N GLU A 33 13.09 11.56 2.55
CA GLU A 33 11.83 12.32 2.62
C GLU A 33 11.25 12.33 4.02
N LYS A 34 11.21 11.16 4.68
CA LYS A 34 10.76 11.04 6.06
C LYS A 34 11.64 11.81 7.03
N ALA A 35 12.97 11.81 6.84
CA ALA A 35 13.90 12.58 7.67
C ALA A 35 13.73 14.10 7.49
N LEU A 36 13.49 14.56 6.26
CA LEU A 36 13.16 15.96 5.98
C LEU A 36 11.83 16.35 6.63
N ALA A 37 10.79 15.53 6.45
CA ALA A 37 9.48 15.74 7.06
C ALA A 37 9.56 15.80 8.60
N ASN A 38 10.42 15.00 9.22
CA ASN A 38 10.64 15.06 10.68
C ASN A 38 11.10 16.45 11.17
N ASN A 39 11.74 17.25 10.32
CA ASN A 39 12.19 18.61 10.65
C ASN A 39 11.12 19.68 10.36
N ASP A 40 9.99 19.31 9.75
CA ASP A 40 8.93 20.24 9.34
C ASP A 40 7.73 20.25 10.30
N ASN A 41 7.99 20.09 11.61
CA ASN A 41 6.95 19.98 12.65
C ASN A 41 5.74 19.10 12.23
N PRO A 42 5.99 17.84 11.82
CA PRO A 42 5.00 17.07 11.08
C PRO A 42 3.95 16.46 12.02
N TRP A 43 2.72 16.30 11.55
CA TRP A 43 1.74 15.37 12.09
C TRP A 43 1.55 14.25 11.07
N PHE A 44 2.00 13.04 11.40
CA PHE A 44 1.95 11.89 10.50
C PHE A 44 0.65 11.10 10.68
N ILE A 45 0.07 10.72 9.55
CA ILE A 45 -1.17 9.94 9.46
C ILE A 45 -0.88 8.72 8.57
N GLY A 46 -0.94 7.52 9.12
CA GLY A 46 -0.89 6.29 8.35
C GLY A 46 -2.26 5.96 7.76
N TYR A 47 -2.33 5.79 6.44
CA TYR A 47 -3.49 5.32 5.71
C TYR A 47 -3.21 3.95 5.09
N ASP A 48 -4.18 3.06 5.13
CA ASP A 48 -4.15 1.76 4.44
C ASP A 48 -5.56 1.16 4.42
N GLU A 49 -5.74 0.14 3.60
CA GLU A 49 -6.94 -0.71 3.62
C GLU A 49 -6.62 -2.13 4.07
N THR A 50 -7.54 -2.75 4.80
CA THR A 50 -7.39 -4.14 5.21
C THR A 50 -8.59 -4.98 4.86
N TRP A 51 -8.34 -6.20 4.42
CA TRP A 51 -9.38 -7.16 4.07
C TRP A 51 -9.75 -7.99 5.29
N ILE A 52 -11.04 -8.23 5.47
CA ILE A 52 -11.67 -9.09 6.46
C ILE A 52 -12.63 -10.03 5.72
N HIS A 53 -12.66 -11.30 6.09
CA HIS A 53 -13.60 -12.24 5.47
C HIS A 53 -14.01 -13.36 6.45
N PRO A 54 -15.19 -13.96 6.27
CA PRO A 54 -15.57 -15.19 6.98
C PRO A 54 -14.49 -16.26 6.80
N GLY A 55 -14.06 -16.90 7.88
CA GLY A 55 -13.01 -17.92 7.84
C GLY A 55 -11.56 -17.40 7.89
N MET A 56 -11.32 -16.19 8.40
CA MET A 56 -9.97 -15.78 8.80
C MET A 56 -9.42 -16.69 9.92
N GLY A 57 -8.63 -17.69 9.55
CA GLY A 57 -8.02 -18.63 10.50
C GLY A 57 -6.88 -18.04 11.34
N SER A 58 -6.45 -18.83 12.34
CA SER A 58 -5.30 -18.52 13.20
C SER A 58 -4.00 -18.40 12.39
N ASP A 59 -3.18 -17.39 12.72
CA ASP A 59 -1.82 -17.26 12.19
C ASP A 59 -0.80 -18.16 12.92
N PHE A 60 -1.24 -18.92 13.92
CA PHE A 60 -0.41 -19.86 14.70
C PHE A 60 -0.86 -21.29 14.44
N GLU A 61 0.12 -22.18 14.25
CA GLU A 61 -0.11 -23.60 14.07
C GLU A 61 0.99 -24.42 14.76
N TRP A 62 0.71 -25.69 15.04
CA TRP A 62 1.72 -26.64 15.50
C TRP A 62 2.65 -26.99 14.33
N GLN A 63 3.94 -26.67 14.46
CA GLN A 63 4.95 -26.92 13.44
C GLN A 63 6.12 -27.67 14.05
N TYR A 64 6.74 -28.57 13.27
CA TYR A 64 8.03 -29.15 13.65
C TYR A 64 9.11 -28.05 13.72
N GLU A 65 9.91 -28.09 14.78
CA GLU A 65 11.12 -27.30 14.98
C GLU A 65 12.25 -27.92 14.15
N ASN A 66 12.18 -27.74 12.84
CA ASN A 66 13.25 -28.14 11.94
C ASN A 66 14.27 -27.00 11.85
N GLY A 67 15.55 -27.33 12.05
CA GLY A 67 16.64 -26.35 12.08
C GLY A 67 16.92 -25.68 10.73
N THR A 68 16.58 -26.33 9.61
CA THR A 68 16.81 -25.80 8.25
C THR A 68 15.66 -26.11 7.28
N GLU A 69 15.50 -25.30 6.24
CA GLU A 69 14.55 -25.54 5.13
C GLU A 69 14.83 -26.87 4.40
N TYR A 70 16.09 -27.30 4.37
CA TYR A 70 16.49 -28.58 3.77
C TYR A 70 15.99 -29.78 4.58
N GLN A 71 15.96 -29.68 5.91
CA GLN A 71 15.35 -30.69 6.78
C GLN A 71 13.83 -30.74 6.64
N LYS A 72 13.18 -29.58 6.43
CA LYS A 72 11.74 -29.52 6.14
C LYS A 72 11.39 -30.21 4.82
N ALA A 73 12.15 -29.93 3.75
CA ALA A 73 11.92 -30.50 2.43
C ALA A 73 12.05 -32.04 2.39
N ARG A 74 12.94 -32.63 3.21
CA ARG A 74 13.09 -34.10 3.31
C ARG A 74 11.97 -34.81 4.08
N MET A 75 11.15 -34.06 4.83
CA MET A 75 10.01 -34.61 5.57
C MET A 75 8.66 -34.34 4.89
N CYS A 76 8.64 -33.64 3.75
CA CYS A 76 7.46 -33.52 2.91
C CYS A 76 7.30 -34.83 2.13
N ASP A 77 6.36 -35.67 2.56
CA ASP A 77 5.79 -36.68 1.68
C ASP A 77 4.80 -35.97 0.73
N ASN A 78 5.12 -35.96 -0.56
CA ASN A 78 4.25 -35.35 -1.58
C ASN A 78 2.93 -36.13 -1.77
N GLU A 79 2.89 -37.41 -1.38
CA GLU A 79 1.67 -38.23 -1.45
C GLU A 79 0.78 -38.07 -0.21
N HIS A 80 1.36 -37.68 0.93
CA HIS A 80 0.65 -37.51 2.22
C HIS A 80 1.05 -36.20 2.92
N PRO A 81 0.56 -35.03 2.46
CA PRO A 81 0.90 -33.75 3.07
C PRO A 81 0.46 -33.69 4.55
N VAL A 82 1.33 -33.17 5.42
CA VAL A 82 1.02 -32.97 6.84
C VAL A 82 -0.19 -32.02 6.97
N PRO A 83 -1.25 -32.36 7.72
CA PRO A 83 -2.46 -31.55 7.80
C PRO A 83 -2.16 -30.19 8.45
N GLY A 84 -2.26 -29.11 7.68
CA GLY A 84 -2.53 -27.78 8.21
C GLY A 84 -4.04 -27.56 8.33
N PRO A 85 -4.52 -26.58 9.11
CA PRO A 85 -5.93 -26.23 9.11
C PRO A 85 -6.39 -25.99 7.67
N SER A 86 -7.53 -26.57 7.30
CA SER A 86 -8.13 -26.36 5.99
C SER A 86 -8.32 -24.86 5.79
N LYS A 87 -7.59 -24.29 4.83
CA LYS A 87 -7.96 -22.96 4.33
C LYS A 87 -9.39 -23.11 3.80
N PRO A 88 -10.34 -22.27 4.23
CA PRO A 88 -11.69 -22.33 3.68
C PRO A 88 -11.59 -22.24 2.14
N LYS A 89 -12.27 -23.17 1.47
CA LYS A 89 -12.20 -23.36 0.01
C LYS A 89 -12.62 -22.11 -0.76
N ASP A 90 -13.52 -21.34 -0.18
CA ASP A 90 -13.98 -20.05 -0.69
C ASP A 90 -13.72 -18.96 0.34
N LYS A 91 -13.10 -17.85 -0.09
CA LYS A 91 -12.89 -16.67 0.77
C LYS A 91 -14.18 -15.88 1.03
N GLY A 92 -15.33 -16.33 0.49
CA GLY A 92 -16.65 -15.69 0.64
C GLY A 92 -16.69 -14.21 0.27
N ASP A 93 -17.74 -13.54 0.73
CA ASP A 93 -17.84 -12.07 0.75
C ASP A 93 -16.68 -11.51 1.59
N ARG A 94 -16.03 -10.44 1.12
CA ARG A 94 -14.97 -9.74 1.85
C ARG A 94 -15.44 -8.36 2.25
N CYS A 95 -15.08 -7.94 3.46
CA CYS A 95 -15.16 -6.57 3.90
C CYS A 95 -13.77 -5.92 3.75
N ILE A 96 -13.70 -4.81 3.02
CA ILE A 96 -12.54 -3.93 2.95
C ILE A 96 -12.77 -2.85 3.99
N VAL A 97 -11.88 -2.76 4.98
CA VAL A 97 -11.92 -1.72 5.99
C VAL A 97 -10.82 -0.71 5.67
N LEU A 98 -11.22 0.53 5.45
CA LEU A 98 -10.33 1.67 5.32
C LEU A 98 -10.20 2.38 6.66
N GLY A 99 -9.04 3.00 6.88
CA GLY A 99 -8.85 3.84 8.05
C GLY A 99 -7.59 4.67 7.99
N MET A 100 -7.49 5.60 8.93
CA MET A 100 -6.35 6.48 9.12
C MET A 100 -5.98 6.55 10.60
N VAL A 101 -4.70 6.39 10.92
CA VAL A 101 -4.20 6.45 12.31
C VAL A 101 -3.10 7.50 12.43
N SER A 102 -3.11 8.23 13.53
CA SER A 102 -2.03 9.16 13.90
C SER A 102 -1.47 8.81 15.28
N GLU A 103 -0.50 9.59 15.77
CA GLU A 103 -0.03 9.50 17.16
C GLU A 103 -1.15 9.72 18.21
N ASP A 104 -2.24 10.41 17.83
CA ASP A 104 -3.42 10.63 18.67
C ASP A 104 -4.38 9.42 18.67
N GLY A 105 -4.09 8.40 17.86
CA GLY A 105 -4.92 7.22 17.65
C GLY A 105 -5.69 7.24 16.32
N LEU A 106 -6.68 6.35 16.22
CA LEU A 106 -7.53 6.18 15.05
C LEU A 106 -8.44 7.39 14.85
N LEU A 107 -8.42 7.96 13.63
CA LEU A 107 -9.37 8.99 13.23
C LEU A 107 -10.71 8.31 12.98
N LYS A 108 -11.66 8.44 13.90
CA LYS A 108 -12.96 7.73 13.82
C LYS A 108 -13.73 8.06 12.55
N GLU A 109 -13.60 9.29 12.07
CA GLU A 109 -14.27 9.77 10.85
C GLU A 109 -13.71 9.12 9.58
N SER A 110 -12.52 8.51 9.65
CA SER A 110 -11.85 7.84 8.55
C SER A 110 -12.29 6.40 8.32
N ILE A 111 -13.02 5.79 9.26
CA ILE A 111 -13.38 4.38 9.18
C ILE A 111 -14.46 4.21 8.11
N GLU A 112 -14.22 3.31 7.17
CA GLU A 112 -15.17 2.96 6.12
C GLU A 112 -15.07 1.46 5.82
N CYS A 113 -16.21 0.80 5.63
CA CYS A 113 -16.30 -0.64 5.40
C CYS A 113 -17.03 -0.90 4.07
N ILE A 114 -16.37 -1.58 3.14
CA ILE A 114 -16.91 -1.90 1.80
C ILE A 114 -17.02 -3.41 1.66
N ILE A 115 -18.23 -3.93 1.41
CA ILE A 115 -18.46 -5.38 1.27
C ILE A 115 -18.50 -5.75 -0.22
N SER A 116 -17.68 -6.72 -0.65
CA SER A 116 -17.62 -7.18 -2.04
C SER A 116 -18.88 -7.99 -2.43
N GLY A 117 -19.53 -7.66 -3.55
CA GLY A 117 -20.39 -8.60 -4.30
C GLY A 117 -21.91 -8.53 -4.14
N LYS A 118 -22.54 -7.45 -3.64
CA LYS A 118 -24.02 -7.39 -3.45
C LYS A 118 -24.68 -6.11 -3.95
N SER A 119 -25.74 -6.23 -4.78
CA SER A 119 -26.46 -5.18 -5.53
C SER A 119 -27.04 -4.03 -4.67
N ALA A 120 -27.15 -2.84 -5.27
CA ALA A 120 -27.45 -1.54 -4.64
C ALA A 120 -28.80 -1.46 -3.89
N GLY A 121 -29.66 -2.48 -4.01
CA GLY A 121 -31.00 -2.51 -3.43
C GLY A 121 -31.10 -3.09 -2.01
N GLN A 122 -29.99 -3.55 -1.41
CA GLN A 122 -30.00 -4.16 -0.08
C GLN A 122 -29.15 -3.42 0.96
N GLN A 123 -28.43 -2.37 0.58
CA GLN A 123 -27.60 -1.54 1.47
C GLN A 123 -28.06 -0.09 1.41
N LEU A 124 -27.95 0.61 2.55
CA LEU A 124 -28.41 2.00 2.71
C LEU A 124 -27.63 3.01 1.85
N GLU A 125 -26.50 2.63 1.24
CA GLU A 125 -25.73 3.48 0.34
C GLU A 125 -25.13 2.66 -0.83
N ASP A 126 -25.14 3.27 -2.02
CA ASP A 126 -24.81 2.70 -3.32
C ASP A 126 -23.30 2.46 -3.51
N TYR A 127 -22.75 1.44 -2.87
CA TYR A 127 -21.33 1.09 -2.99
C TYR A 127 -21.13 -0.27 -3.68
N HIS A 128 -20.80 -0.18 -4.97
CA HIS A 128 -20.67 -1.30 -5.92
C HIS A 128 -19.26 -1.52 -6.46
N SER A 129 -18.25 -1.48 -5.61
CA SER A 129 -16.89 -1.76 -6.12
C SER A 129 -15.94 -2.35 -5.09
N GLU A 130 -15.21 -3.38 -5.51
CA GLU A 130 -13.88 -3.63 -4.97
C GLU A 130 -13.07 -2.32 -5.00
N MET A 131 -12.15 -2.13 -4.04
CA MET A 131 -11.37 -0.90 -3.96
C MET A 131 -10.75 -0.53 -5.31
N ASN A 132 -11.12 0.64 -5.84
CA ASN A 132 -10.67 1.14 -7.14
C ASN A 132 -10.28 2.62 -7.05
N GLY A 133 -9.73 3.18 -8.13
CA GLY A 133 -9.22 4.55 -8.14
C GLY A 133 -10.29 5.62 -7.87
N GLU A 134 -11.54 5.38 -8.25
CA GLU A 134 -12.65 6.33 -7.98
C GLU A 134 -13.05 6.30 -6.50
N THR A 135 -13.16 5.10 -5.92
CA THR A 135 -13.47 4.92 -4.50
C THR A 135 -12.37 5.54 -3.63
N TYR A 136 -11.10 5.29 -3.98
CA TYR A 136 -9.95 5.94 -3.36
C TYR A 136 -10.05 7.46 -3.43
N ARG A 137 -10.33 8.00 -4.62
CA ARG A 137 -10.44 9.44 -4.83
C ARG A 137 -11.51 10.05 -3.94
N LYS A 138 -12.73 9.51 -3.93
CA LYS A 138 -13.84 9.99 -3.09
C LYS A 138 -13.48 9.95 -1.61
N TYR A 139 -12.83 8.88 -1.17
CA TYR A 139 -12.36 8.73 0.20
C TYR A 139 -11.34 9.84 0.56
N MET A 140 -10.34 10.06 -0.29
CA MET A 140 -9.31 11.09 -0.07
C MET A 140 -9.85 12.52 -0.17
N GLU A 141 -10.76 12.80 -1.10
CA GLU A 141 -11.44 14.10 -1.22
C GLU A 141 -12.21 14.47 0.05
N ARG A 142 -12.77 13.47 0.76
CA ARG A 142 -13.40 13.64 2.06
C ARG A 142 -12.39 13.82 3.20
N MET A 143 -11.33 13.01 3.21
CA MET A 143 -10.43 12.91 4.36
C MET A 143 -9.31 13.96 4.39
N VAL A 144 -8.76 14.35 3.24
CA VAL A 144 -7.67 15.35 3.17
C VAL A 144 -8.06 16.71 3.80
N PRO A 145 -9.25 17.28 3.55
CA PRO A 145 -9.68 18.50 4.23
C PRO A 145 -9.74 18.37 5.75
N ILE A 146 -10.23 17.22 6.24
CA ILE A 146 -10.33 16.92 7.68
C ILE A 146 -8.94 16.82 8.31
N ILE A 147 -8.00 16.16 7.61
CA ILE A 147 -6.60 16.07 8.03
C ILE A 147 -5.99 17.46 8.12
N ALA A 148 -6.15 18.29 7.08
CA ALA A 148 -5.60 19.64 7.04
C ALA A 148 -6.11 20.49 8.22
N GLN A 149 -7.41 20.45 8.50
CA GLN A 149 -8.02 21.18 9.62
C GLN A 149 -7.49 20.68 10.98
N LYS A 150 -7.38 19.36 11.18
CA LYS A 150 -6.85 18.78 12.42
C LYS A 150 -5.36 19.12 12.61
N ALA A 151 -4.58 19.13 11.54
CA ALA A 151 -3.17 19.53 11.57
C ALA A 151 -3.00 21.01 11.92
N ALA A 152 -3.80 21.88 11.27
CA ALA A 152 -3.82 23.32 11.54
C ALA A 152 -4.21 23.63 13.00
N ALA A 153 -5.22 22.93 13.54
CA ALA A 153 -5.61 23.05 14.95
C ALA A 153 -4.49 22.65 15.93
N LYS A 154 -3.55 21.79 15.48
CA LYS A 154 -2.36 21.40 16.23
C LYS A 154 -1.15 22.31 15.96
N GLY A 155 -1.25 23.25 15.01
CA GLY A 155 -0.12 24.07 14.54
C GLY A 155 0.99 23.25 13.88
N ARG A 156 0.63 22.16 13.18
CA ARG A 156 1.57 21.19 12.57
C ARG A 156 1.29 21.01 11.08
N ASN A 157 2.29 20.53 10.35
CA ASN A 157 2.16 20.21 8.92
C ASN A 157 1.69 18.77 8.72
N ALA A 158 0.70 18.54 7.85
CA ALA A 158 0.10 17.23 7.67
C ALA A 158 0.89 16.36 6.68
N TYR A 159 1.16 15.12 7.09
CA TYR A 159 1.82 14.11 6.25
C TYR A 159 1.06 12.78 6.25
N VAL A 160 0.60 12.35 5.09
CA VAL A 160 -0.05 11.05 4.91
C VAL A 160 0.99 10.01 4.47
N LEU A 161 1.05 8.88 5.18
CA LEU A 161 1.86 7.72 4.81
C LEU A 161 0.93 6.69 4.15
N GLU A 162 1.24 6.29 2.91
CA GLU A 162 0.49 5.25 2.21
C GLU A 162 1.40 4.37 1.36
N ASP A 163 0.88 3.27 0.84
CA ASP A 163 1.65 2.39 -0.05
C ASP A 163 1.67 2.90 -1.51
N ASN A 164 2.09 2.05 -2.44
CA ASN A 164 2.17 2.38 -3.87
C ASN A 164 1.18 1.52 -4.69
N ALA A 165 -0.01 1.24 -4.15
CA ALA A 165 -1.00 0.46 -4.86
C ALA A 165 -1.41 1.16 -6.17
N PRO A 166 -1.65 0.40 -7.27
CA PRO A 166 -1.98 0.99 -8.57
C PRO A 166 -3.19 1.93 -8.55
N TYR A 167 -4.18 1.66 -7.70
CA TYR A 167 -5.39 2.48 -7.59
C TYR A 167 -5.19 3.78 -6.78
N HIS A 168 -4.17 3.85 -5.93
CA HIS A 168 -3.73 5.12 -5.33
C HIS A 168 -2.93 5.98 -6.31
N SER A 169 -2.30 5.33 -7.28
CA SER A 169 -1.22 5.86 -8.11
C SER A 169 -1.70 6.50 -9.42
N MET A 170 -2.88 7.13 -9.44
CA MET A 170 -3.32 7.89 -10.62
C MET A 170 -2.36 9.05 -10.85
N THR A 171 -1.71 9.08 -12.01
CA THR A 171 -0.62 10.02 -12.28
C THR A 171 -1.12 11.25 -13.05
N ARG A 172 -0.73 12.43 -12.60
CA ARG A 172 -0.86 13.70 -13.31
C ARG A 172 0.13 13.76 -14.47
N ASP A 173 1.42 13.59 -14.14
CA ASP A 173 2.51 13.56 -15.11
C ASP A 173 3.19 12.20 -15.16
N LYS A 174 3.56 11.79 -16.37
CA LYS A 174 4.27 10.54 -16.62
C LYS A 174 5.56 10.82 -17.39
N PRO A 175 6.66 10.11 -17.06
CA PRO A 175 7.83 10.10 -17.92
C PRO A 175 7.47 9.51 -19.30
N PRO A 176 8.14 9.96 -20.37
CA PRO A 176 8.00 9.38 -21.68
C PRO A 176 8.19 7.86 -21.69
N THR A 177 7.33 7.19 -22.46
CA THR A 177 7.38 5.76 -22.75
C THR A 177 7.64 5.53 -24.23
N THR A 178 7.91 4.29 -24.64
CA THR A 178 8.05 3.93 -26.07
C THR A 178 6.81 4.30 -26.89
N ALA A 179 5.63 4.38 -26.27
CA ALA A 179 4.38 4.78 -26.90
C ALA A 179 4.15 6.32 -26.95
N THR A 180 4.93 7.13 -26.24
CA THR A 180 4.79 8.60 -26.24
C THR A 180 5.00 9.16 -27.64
N ARG A 181 4.05 9.99 -28.09
CA ARG A 181 4.07 10.62 -29.41
C ARG A 181 5.05 11.79 -29.44
N ARG A 182 5.48 12.20 -30.63
CA ARG A 182 6.52 13.23 -30.80
C ARG A 182 6.15 14.57 -30.15
N PRO A 183 4.93 15.12 -30.31
CA PRO A 183 4.57 16.39 -29.70
C PRO A 183 4.64 16.33 -28.17
N GLN A 184 4.11 15.25 -27.58
CA GLN A 184 4.14 15.02 -26.13
C GLN A 184 5.57 14.86 -25.59
N LEU A 185 6.47 14.24 -26.35
CA LEU A 185 7.87 14.11 -25.97
C LEU A 185 8.58 15.47 -25.98
N ILE A 186 8.28 16.31 -26.97
CA ILE A 186 8.83 17.67 -27.07
C ILE A 186 8.32 18.54 -25.92
N GLU A 187 7.01 18.53 -25.68
CA GLU A 187 6.40 19.23 -24.55
C GLU A 187 7.02 18.79 -23.22
N TRP A 188 7.20 17.48 -23.03
CA TRP A 188 7.87 16.96 -21.83
C TRP A 188 9.31 17.47 -21.70
N LEU A 189 10.09 17.48 -22.79
CA LEU A 189 11.46 18.02 -22.78
C LEU A 189 11.48 19.53 -22.47
N GLN A 190 10.53 20.29 -23.01
CA GLN A 190 10.38 21.73 -22.74
C GLN A 190 10.01 22.00 -21.28
N ASN A 191 9.02 21.29 -20.74
CA ASN A 191 8.57 21.44 -19.35
C ASN A 191 9.68 21.12 -18.34
N HIS A 192 10.58 20.19 -18.69
CA HIS A 192 11.73 19.82 -17.86
C HIS A 192 13.01 20.57 -18.23
N GLN A 193 12.92 21.59 -19.09
CA GLN A 193 14.03 22.45 -19.53
C GLN A 193 15.23 21.66 -20.07
N VAL A 194 14.99 20.53 -20.73
CA VAL A 194 16.01 19.68 -21.33
C VAL A 194 16.36 20.22 -22.72
N PRO A 195 17.63 20.54 -23.02
CA PRO A 195 18.01 21.01 -24.35
C PRO A 195 17.80 19.94 -25.43
N PHE A 196 17.15 20.30 -26.54
CA PHE A 196 17.00 19.47 -27.73
C PHE A 196 16.93 20.32 -29.00
N ASP A 197 17.16 19.71 -30.16
CA ASP A 197 16.93 20.33 -31.46
C ASP A 197 15.60 19.83 -32.04
N GLU A 198 14.74 20.75 -32.48
CA GLU A 198 13.45 20.43 -33.10
C GLU A 198 13.57 19.63 -34.40
N LYS A 199 14.74 19.60 -35.04
CA LYS A 199 15.02 18.80 -36.24
C LYS A 199 15.35 17.35 -35.91
N TRP A 200 15.64 17.03 -34.64
CA TRP A 200 15.97 15.67 -34.24
C TRP A 200 14.83 14.69 -34.51
N ASN A 201 15.22 13.50 -34.91
CA ASN A 201 14.32 12.39 -35.13
C ASN A 201 13.85 11.80 -33.78
N MET A 202 12.80 10.97 -33.84
CA MET A 202 12.20 10.37 -32.65
C MET A 202 13.22 9.59 -31.79
N LYS A 203 14.21 8.92 -32.39
CA LYS A 203 15.19 8.14 -31.65
C LYS A 203 16.11 9.05 -30.85
N GLU A 204 16.60 10.13 -31.46
CA GLU A 204 17.46 11.14 -30.80
C GLU A 204 16.76 11.79 -29.62
N LEU A 205 15.51 12.25 -29.81
CA LEU A 205 14.70 12.83 -28.74
C LEU A 205 14.50 11.85 -27.58
N ARG A 206 14.28 10.56 -27.87
CA ARG A 206 14.14 9.50 -26.86
C ARG A 206 15.45 9.24 -26.13
N VAL A 207 16.59 9.26 -26.81
CA VAL A 207 17.90 9.07 -26.18
C VAL A 207 18.15 10.18 -25.18
N VAL A 208 17.90 11.44 -25.55
CA VAL A 208 18.10 12.57 -24.64
C VAL A 208 17.12 12.51 -23.46
N ALA A 209 15.84 12.25 -23.69
CA ALA A 209 14.86 12.09 -22.61
C ALA A 209 15.26 10.95 -21.66
N ASN A 210 15.60 9.76 -22.17
CA ASN A 210 15.98 8.62 -21.33
C ASN A 210 17.29 8.87 -20.57
N THR A 211 18.25 9.56 -21.18
CA THR A 211 19.53 9.92 -20.55
C THR A 211 19.29 10.89 -19.40
N PHE A 212 18.53 11.95 -19.65
CA PHE A 212 18.14 12.91 -18.62
C PHE A 212 17.38 12.22 -17.49
N ILE A 213 16.42 11.36 -17.81
CA ILE A 213 15.69 10.57 -16.81
C ILE A 213 16.64 9.72 -15.98
N ALA A 214 17.55 8.97 -16.62
CA ALA A 214 18.48 8.08 -15.93
C ALA A 214 19.44 8.85 -14.99
N GLN A 215 19.94 10.00 -15.43
CA GLN A 215 20.81 10.88 -14.65
C GLN A 215 20.09 11.51 -13.46
N ASN A 216 18.80 11.82 -13.62
CA ASN A 216 17.96 12.44 -12.59
C ASN A 216 17.11 11.40 -11.85
N GLY A 217 17.71 10.27 -11.49
CA GLY A 217 17.07 9.33 -10.57
C GLY A 217 16.12 8.30 -11.20
N GLY A 218 15.87 8.35 -12.49
CA GLY A 218 15.08 7.37 -13.24
C GLY A 218 13.59 7.73 -13.33
N LYS A 219 12.83 6.91 -14.05
CA LYS A 219 11.42 7.17 -14.39
C LYS A 219 10.50 7.44 -13.19
N ALA A 220 10.83 6.88 -12.03
CA ALA A 220 10.04 7.08 -10.82
C ALA A 220 10.03 8.55 -10.34
N GLU A 221 11.11 9.31 -10.58
CA GLU A 221 11.19 10.72 -10.13
C GLU A 221 10.31 11.67 -10.93
N PHE A 222 9.97 11.26 -12.15
CA PHE A 222 9.17 12.05 -13.08
C PHE A 222 7.72 11.60 -13.08
N ARG A 223 7.34 10.77 -12.10
CA ARG A 223 5.97 10.36 -11.92
C ARG A 223 5.37 11.22 -10.82
N VAL A 224 4.40 12.02 -11.22
CA VAL A 224 3.65 12.90 -10.32
C VAL A 224 2.26 12.30 -10.14
N TYR A 225 1.82 12.14 -8.89
CA TYR A 225 0.52 11.57 -8.58
C TYR A 225 -0.52 12.68 -8.40
N GLU A 226 -1.65 12.53 -9.07
CA GLU A 226 -2.72 13.54 -9.09
C GLU A 226 -3.23 13.87 -7.68
N MET A 227 -3.42 12.84 -6.86
CA MET A 227 -3.93 13.02 -5.50
C MET A 227 -2.90 13.68 -4.57
N ASP A 228 -1.63 13.35 -4.71
CA ASP A 228 -0.54 13.91 -3.91
C ASP A 228 -0.42 15.42 -4.18
N GLU A 229 -0.41 15.81 -5.46
CA GLU A 229 -0.34 17.22 -5.86
C GLU A 229 -1.59 17.99 -5.44
N TRP A 230 -2.79 17.45 -5.70
CA TRP A 230 -4.03 18.10 -5.30
C TRP A 230 -4.07 18.34 -3.77
N ALA A 231 -3.63 17.37 -2.97
CA ALA A 231 -3.62 17.49 -1.52
C ALA A 231 -2.63 18.55 -1.03
N ASP A 232 -1.45 18.67 -1.64
CA ASP A 232 -0.46 19.69 -1.27
C ASP A 232 -0.90 21.08 -1.76
N GLU A 233 -1.28 21.21 -3.04
CA GLU A 233 -1.67 22.48 -3.66
C GLU A 233 -2.91 23.12 -3.00
N VAL A 234 -3.92 22.31 -2.68
CA VAL A 234 -5.22 22.82 -2.20
C VAL A 234 -5.27 22.86 -0.67
N TRP A 235 -4.66 21.90 0.00
CA TRP A 235 -4.82 21.70 1.45
C TRP A 235 -3.51 21.72 2.25
N GLY A 236 -2.36 21.80 1.59
CA GLY A 236 -1.04 21.73 2.24
C GLY A 236 -0.76 20.38 2.91
N VAL A 237 -1.40 19.31 2.44
CA VAL A 237 -1.24 17.94 2.95
C VAL A 237 -0.30 17.16 2.04
N ARG A 238 0.82 16.67 2.57
CA ARG A 238 1.84 15.99 1.77
C ARG A 238 1.79 14.49 1.93
N PHE A 239 2.01 13.75 0.85
CA PHE A 239 2.06 12.29 0.86
C PHE A 239 3.52 11.81 0.92
N ILE A 240 3.76 10.74 1.68
CA ILE A 240 5.03 10.02 1.70
C ILE A 240 4.73 8.55 1.41
N ARG A 241 5.13 8.09 0.22
CA ARG A 241 4.78 6.75 -0.26
C ARG A 241 5.81 5.71 0.15
N LEU A 242 5.33 4.62 0.72
CA LEU A 242 6.15 3.52 1.23
C LEU A 242 6.80 2.74 0.08
N PRO A 243 8.07 2.31 0.23
CA PRO A 243 8.67 1.44 -0.75
C PRO A 243 7.96 0.07 -0.75
N PRO A 244 7.95 -0.64 -1.90
CA PRO A 244 7.38 -1.98 -1.97
C PRO A 244 7.92 -2.90 -0.87
N TYR A 245 7.06 -3.73 -0.29
CA TYR A 245 7.39 -4.69 0.78
C TYR A 245 7.79 -4.09 2.13
N HIS A 246 7.56 -2.80 2.36
CA HIS A 246 7.88 -2.11 3.62
C HIS A 246 6.63 -1.61 4.36
N CYS A 247 5.52 -2.35 4.28
CA CYS A 247 4.29 -1.96 4.96
C CYS A 247 4.45 -1.78 6.48
N HIS A 248 5.42 -2.48 7.10
CA HIS A 248 5.78 -2.34 8.51
C HIS A 248 6.26 -0.94 8.94
N TRP A 249 6.49 -0.01 8.01
CA TRP A 249 6.73 1.41 8.30
C TRP A 249 5.46 2.25 8.34
N ASN A 250 4.31 1.69 7.99
CA ASN A 250 3.02 2.32 8.15
C ASN A 250 2.45 2.00 9.55
N PRO A 251 2.20 2.99 10.42
CA PRO A 251 1.70 2.73 11.78
C PRO A 251 0.32 2.04 11.80
N ILE A 252 -0.48 2.17 10.74
CA ILE A 252 -1.81 1.56 10.66
C ILE A 252 -1.77 0.03 10.64
N GLU A 253 -0.66 -0.58 10.24
CA GLU A 253 -0.51 -2.04 10.27
C GLU A 253 -0.62 -2.61 11.71
N PHE A 254 -0.24 -1.82 12.72
CA PHE A 254 -0.46 -2.21 14.12
C PHE A 254 -1.95 -2.20 14.49
N LEU A 255 -2.71 -1.24 13.96
CA LEU A 255 -4.17 -1.19 14.14
C LEU A 255 -4.83 -2.41 13.48
N TRP A 256 -4.43 -2.74 12.25
CA TRP A 256 -4.95 -3.91 11.53
C TRP A 256 -4.59 -5.23 12.19
N ALA A 257 -3.38 -5.36 12.71
CA ALA A 257 -2.99 -6.54 13.50
C ALA A 257 -3.89 -6.71 14.74
N ASN A 258 -4.16 -5.62 15.47
CA ASN A 258 -5.03 -5.63 16.64
C ASN A 258 -6.49 -5.94 16.26
N LEU A 259 -7.03 -5.28 15.23
CA LEU A 259 -8.39 -5.49 14.75
C LEU A 259 -8.61 -6.95 14.34
N LYS A 260 -7.74 -7.49 13.50
CA LYS A 260 -7.83 -8.89 13.06
C LYS A 260 -7.67 -9.86 14.22
N SER A 261 -6.76 -9.58 15.16
CA SER A 261 -6.63 -10.43 16.36
C SER A 261 -7.87 -10.39 17.25
N HIS A 262 -8.54 -9.24 17.34
CA HIS A 262 -9.76 -9.09 18.12
C HIS A 262 -10.91 -9.85 17.44
N LEU A 263 -11.14 -9.62 16.15
CA LEU A 263 -12.20 -10.26 15.38
C LEU A 263 -12.05 -11.78 15.35
N ARG A 264 -10.83 -12.32 15.21
CA ARG A 264 -10.60 -13.78 15.26
C ARG A 264 -10.95 -14.43 16.60
N ARG A 265 -11.02 -13.67 17.70
CA ARG A 265 -11.47 -14.21 19.00
C ARG A 265 -13.00 -14.21 19.12
N LEU A 266 -13.66 -13.40 18.32
CA LEU A 266 -15.12 -13.27 18.30
C LEU A 266 -15.76 -14.12 17.21
N GLY A 267 -15.05 -14.32 16.09
CA GLY A 267 -15.58 -14.93 14.89
C GLY A 267 -15.67 -16.46 14.97
N ASP A 268 -16.81 -17.00 14.54
CA ASP A 268 -17.05 -18.42 14.30
C ASP A 268 -16.87 -18.76 12.80
N SER A 269 -16.63 -20.04 12.47
CA SER A 269 -16.60 -20.52 11.08
C SER A 269 -17.93 -20.39 10.35
N GLU A 270 -19.04 -20.33 11.09
CA GLU A 270 -20.39 -20.17 10.54
C GLU A 270 -20.82 -18.70 10.38
N ASP A 271 -20.01 -17.75 10.86
CA ASP A 271 -20.32 -16.33 10.79
C ASP A 271 -20.42 -15.84 9.34
N LYS A 272 -21.39 -14.98 9.09
CA LYS A 272 -21.60 -14.31 7.81
C LYS A 272 -21.44 -12.81 8.00
N LEU A 273 -20.94 -12.13 6.97
CA LEU A 273 -20.98 -10.67 6.92
C LEU A 273 -22.44 -10.28 6.64
N ASP A 274 -23.17 -10.01 7.73
CA ASP A 274 -24.54 -9.49 7.67
C ASP A 274 -24.53 -8.00 7.27
N ILE A 275 -25.62 -7.62 6.59
CA ILE A 275 -25.80 -6.33 5.90
C ILE A 275 -26.18 -5.22 6.88
#